data_AF-A0A2A6PVL0-F1
#
_entry.id   AF-A0A2A6PVL0-F1
#
_cell.length_a   1.000
_cell.length_b   1.000
_cell.length_c   1.000
_cell.angle_alpha   90.00
_cell.angle_beta   90.00
_cell.angle_gamma   90.00
#
_symmetry.space_group_name_H-M   'P 1'
#
loop_
_entity.id
_entity.type
_entity.pdbx_description
1 polymer ?
#
loop_
_entity_poly.entity_id
_entity_poly.type
_entity_poly.pdbx_seq_one_letter_code
_entity_poly.pdbx_strand_id
1 'polypeptide(L)'
;MDRMIELTADDVRTLAELGFMALSRGQGDKAAAIFAGVRAARPAGEAGFIGAALVEMAAGNYAGAVKTMRALPPTDTQQAFLALALYRSGDRTAAREILREVMQTAGERPDAALARELLVELDGATEPMLR
;
A
#
# COMPACT_ATOMS: atom_id res chain seq x y z
N MET A 1 10.89 36.08 -13.21
CA MET A 1 10.73 35.60 -11.83
C MET A 1 10.10 34.23 -11.92
N ASP A 2 10.92 33.20 -11.75
CA ASP A 2 10.49 31.80 -11.77
C ASP A 2 9.65 31.57 -10.52
N ARG A 3 8.32 31.46 -10.67
CA ARG A 3 7.42 31.22 -9.54
C ARG A 3 7.51 29.72 -9.27
N MET A 4 8.41 29.33 -8.38
CA MET A 4 8.49 27.96 -7.88
C MET A 4 7.13 27.66 -7.23
N ILE A 5 6.29 26.89 -7.92
CA ILE A 5 5.00 26.45 -7.39
C ILE A 5 5.33 25.41 -6.33
N GLU A 6 5.22 25.81 -5.08
CA GLU A 6 5.37 24.91 -3.95
C GLU A 6 4.08 24.12 -3.75
N LEU A 7 4.17 22.80 -3.80
CA LEU A 7 3.02 21.92 -3.57
C LEU A 7 2.68 21.89 -2.08
N THR A 8 1.47 22.34 -1.77
CA THR A 8 0.92 22.27 -0.42
C THR A 8 0.62 20.83 -0.02
N ALA A 9 0.38 20.57 1.27
CA ALA A 9 -0.05 19.25 1.72
C ALA A 9 -1.38 18.81 1.07
N ASP A 10 -2.29 19.76 0.84
CA ASP A 10 -3.56 19.51 0.18
C ASP A 10 -3.37 19.16 -1.30
N ASP A 11 -2.46 19.84 -2.01
CA ASP A 11 -2.15 19.50 -3.40
C ASP A 11 -1.58 18.07 -3.53
N VAL A 12 -0.70 17.69 -2.60
CA VAL A 12 -0.13 16.33 -2.57
C VAL A 12 -1.19 15.29 -2.24
N ARG A 13 -2.13 15.60 -1.34
CA ARG A 13 -3.28 14.73 -1.04
C ARG A 13 -4.17 14.54 -2.26
N THR A 14 -4.54 15.63 -2.95
CA THR A 14 -5.33 15.57 -4.19
C THR A 14 -4.59 14.80 -5.28
N LEU A 15 -3.28 14.95 -5.38
CA LEU A 15 -2.47 14.17 -6.32
C LEU A 15 -2.53 12.66 -5.99
N ALA A 16 -2.43 12.29 -4.71
CA ALA A 16 -2.58 10.89 -4.29
C ALA A 16 -3.99 10.33 -4.62
N GLU A 17 -5.05 11.09 -4.34
CA GLU A 17 -6.43 10.73 -4.69
C GLU A 17 -6.60 10.49 -6.20
N LEU A 18 -6.01 11.33 -7.05
CA LEU A 18 -5.98 11.12 -8.50
C LEU A 18 -5.22 9.84 -8.89
N GLY A 19 -4.14 9.52 -8.19
CA GLY A 19 -3.39 8.28 -8.39
C GLY A 19 -4.24 7.04 -8.12
N PHE A 20 -4.98 7.04 -7.01
CA PHE A 20 -5.91 5.97 -6.67
C PHE A 20 -7.07 5.86 -7.68
N MET A 21 -7.61 6.99 -8.14
CA MET A 21 -8.65 7.01 -9.19
C MET A 21 -8.15 6.48 -10.55
N ALA A 22 -6.90 6.77 -10.91
CA ALA A 22 -6.29 6.22 -12.12
C ALA A 22 -6.14 4.69 -11.99
N LEU A 23 -5.66 4.23 -10.83
CA LEU A 23 -5.47 2.81 -10.55
C LEU A 23 -6.80 2.04 -10.59
N SER A 24 -7.86 2.56 -9.97
CA SER A 24 -9.18 1.90 -9.97
C SER A 24 -9.82 1.80 -11.36
N ARG A 25 -9.38 2.64 -12.31
CA ARG A 25 -9.78 2.60 -13.73
C ARG A 25 -8.83 1.78 -14.61
N GLY A 26 -7.89 1.03 -14.02
CA GLY A 26 -6.90 0.23 -14.75
C GLY A 26 -5.85 1.06 -15.47
N GLN A 27 -5.70 2.35 -15.16
CA GLN A 27 -4.76 3.26 -15.82
C GLN A 27 -3.40 3.24 -15.11
N GLY A 28 -2.76 2.06 -15.08
CA GLY A 28 -1.52 1.80 -14.33
C GLY A 28 -0.40 2.81 -14.63
N ASP A 29 -0.13 3.11 -15.90
CA ASP A 29 0.92 4.05 -16.30
C ASP A 29 0.68 5.47 -15.77
N LYS A 30 -0.58 5.92 -15.79
CA LYS A 30 -0.95 7.23 -15.25
C LYS A 30 -0.82 7.26 -13.73
N ALA A 31 -1.28 6.20 -13.06
CA ALA A 31 -1.12 6.06 -11.62
C ALA A 31 0.37 6.07 -11.22
N ALA A 32 1.23 5.37 -11.98
CA ALA A 32 2.67 5.36 -11.76
C ALA A 32 3.29 6.77 -11.83
N ALA A 33 2.96 7.53 -12.87
CA ALA A 33 3.44 8.90 -13.04
C ALA A 33 2.96 9.82 -11.91
N ILE A 34 1.70 9.66 -11.49
CA ILE A 34 1.11 10.46 -10.40
C ILE A 34 1.82 10.16 -9.07
N PHE A 35 1.99 8.89 -8.70
CA PHE A 35 2.65 8.52 -7.44
C PHE A 35 4.15 8.82 -7.43
N ALA A 36 4.81 8.81 -8.59
CA ALA A 36 6.16 9.37 -8.71
C ALA A 36 6.19 10.87 -8.37
N GLY A 37 5.18 11.63 -8.81
CA GLY A 37 5.00 13.03 -8.42
C GLY A 37 4.75 13.21 -6.92
N VAL A 38 3.90 12.38 -6.31
CA VAL A 38 3.66 12.37 -4.85
C VAL A 38 4.97 12.13 -4.09
N ARG A 39 5.76 11.13 -4.53
CA ARG A 39 7.06 10.81 -3.91
C ARG A 39 8.06 11.95 -4.06
N ALA A 40 8.10 12.60 -5.22
CA ALA A 40 8.96 13.76 -5.44
C ALA A 40 8.57 14.95 -4.54
N ALA A 41 7.27 15.17 -4.34
CA ALA A 41 6.76 16.26 -3.50
C ALA A 41 6.93 16.00 -2.00
N ARG A 42 6.90 14.73 -1.57
CA ARG A 42 7.11 14.31 -0.18
C ARG A 42 8.02 13.06 -0.12
N PRO A 43 9.35 13.21 -0.27
CA PRO A 43 10.27 12.08 -0.32
C PRO A 43 10.33 11.24 0.97
N ALA A 44 10.05 11.86 2.11
CA ALA A 44 9.98 11.21 3.42
C ALA A 44 8.59 10.60 3.73
N GLY A 45 7.58 10.85 2.89
CA GLY A 45 6.22 10.37 3.09
C GLY A 45 5.99 9.00 2.45
N GLU A 46 5.19 8.17 3.12
CA GLU A 46 4.93 6.80 2.67
C GLU A 46 3.96 6.72 1.47
N ALA A 47 3.11 7.74 1.27
CA ALA A 47 2.05 7.74 0.26
C ALA A 47 2.54 7.46 -1.17
N GLY A 48 3.69 8.03 -1.57
CA GLY A 48 4.27 7.80 -2.89
C GLY A 48 4.77 6.36 -3.09
N PHE A 49 5.29 5.75 -2.02
CA PHE A 49 5.76 4.37 -2.02
C PHE A 49 4.60 3.37 -1.98
N ILE A 50 3.58 3.63 -1.17
CA ILE A 50 2.34 2.84 -1.13
C ILE A 50 1.68 2.83 -2.51
N GLY A 51 1.55 4.01 -3.14
CA GLY A 51 1.01 4.13 -4.49
C GLY A 51 1.83 3.36 -5.52
N ALA A 52 3.16 3.42 -5.47
CA ALA A 52 4.04 2.64 -6.33
C ALA A 52 3.85 1.12 -6.13
N ALA A 53 3.80 0.65 -4.88
CA ALA A 53 3.56 -0.76 -4.57
C ALA A 53 2.20 -1.24 -5.10
N LEU A 54 1.16 -0.40 -5.00
CA LEU A 54 -0.17 -0.72 -5.54
C LEU A 54 -0.17 -0.81 -7.07
N VAL A 55 0.57 0.05 -7.77
CA VAL A 55 0.78 -0.04 -9.22
C VAL A 55 1.51 -1.34 -9.57
N GLU A 56 2.57 -1.69 -8.84
CA GLU A 56 3.30 -2.93 -9.05
C GLU A 56 2.40 -4.16 -8.85
N MET A 57 1.56 -4.18 -7.80
CA MET A 57 0.59 -5.26 -7.57
C MET A 57 -0.49 -5.33 -8.67
N ALA A 58 -0.98 -4.18 -9.16
CA ALA A 58 -1.94 -4.16 -10.26
C ALA A 58 -1.34 -4.72 -11.57
N ALA A 59 -0.03 -4.57 -11.76
CA ALA A 59 0.71 -5.16 -12.88
C ALA A 59 1.14 -6.62 -12.64
N GLY A 60 0.79 -7.22 -11.49
CA GLY A 60 1.22 -8.57 -11.11
C GLY A 60 2.68 -8.68 -10.64
N ASN A 61 3.40 -7.56 -10.53
CA ASN A 61 4.77 -7.50 -10.02
C ASN A 61 4.81 -7.47 -8.49
N TYR A 62 4.37 -8.57 -7.85
CA TYR A 62 4.30 -8.64 -6.39
C TYR A 62 5.68 -8.56 -5.72
N ALA A 63 6.72 -9.11 -6.35
CA ALA A 63 8.09 -9.03 -5.84
C ALA A 63 8.61 -7.58 -5.80
N GLY A 64 8.29 -6.78 -6.82
CA GLY A 64 8.56 -5.34 -6.82
C GLY A 64 7.84 -4.63 -5.68
N ALA A 65 6.54 -4.89 -5.51
CA ALA A 65 5.75 -4.29 -4.43
C ALA A 65 6.34 -4.60 -3.03
N VAL A 66 6.74 -5.85 -2.77
CA VAL A 66 7.41 -6.23 -1.52
C VAL A 66 8.72 -5.47 -1.33
N LYS A 67 9.53 -5.35 -2.39
CA LYS A 67 10.80 -4.60 -2.35
C LYS A 67 10.56 -3.11 -2.07
N THR A 68 9.58 -2.49 -2.73
CA THR A 68 9.19 -1.09 -2.54
C THR A 68 8.77 -0.83 -1.10
N MET A 69 7.92 -1.70 -0.53
CA MET A 69 7.46 -1.54 0.84
C MET A 69 8.59 -1.75 1.86
N ARG A 70 9.48 -2.72 1.65
CA ARG A 70 10.64 -2.95 2.54
C ARG A 70 11.68 -1.83 2.54
N ALA A 71 11.62 -0.91 1.58
CA ALA A 71 12.50 0.26 1.54
C ALA A 71 12.07 1.38 2.52
N LEU A 72 10.88 1.28 3.10
CA LEU A 72 10.36 2.21 4.09
C LEU A 72 10.66 1.76 5.53
N PRO A 73 10.77 2.70 6.48
CA PRO A 73 10.71 2.37 7.91
C PRO A 73 9.42 1.59 8.25
N PRO A 74 9.47 0.63 9.18
CA PRO A 74 8.29 -0.11 9.58
C PRO A 74 7.32 0.80 10.36
N THR A 75 6.11 0.94 9.83
CA THR A 75 4.94 1.58 10.45
C THR A 75 3.74 0.67 10.27
N ASP A 76 2.68 0.83 11.05
CA ASP A 76 1.49 -0.03 10.92
C ASP A 76 0.90 0.02 9.49
N THR A 77 0.84 1.20 8.87
CA THR A 77 0.40 1.39 7.48
C THR A 77 1.34 0.69 6.51
N GLN A 78 2.65 0.90 6.63
CA GLN A 78 3.66 0.22 5.80
C GLN A 78 3.54 -1.30 5.92
N GLN A 79 3.38 -1.82 7.13
CA GLN A 79 3.29 -3.25 7.41
C GLN A 79 2.00 -3.86 6.84
N ALA A 80 0.86 -3.15 6.92
CA ALA A 80 -0.39 -3.60 6.32
C ALA A 80 -0.27 -3.76 4.79
N PHE A 81 0.33 -2.77 4.10
CA PHE A 81 0.53 -2.86 2.64
C PHE A 81 1.64 -3.85 2.25
N LEU A 82 2.67 -4.05 3.08
CA LEU A 82 3.65 -5.12 2.89
C LEU A 82 3.00 -6.49 2.99
N ALA A 83 2.15 -6.71 3.99
CA ALA A 83 1.42 -7.95 4.15
C ALA A 83 0.46 -8.21 2.98
N LEU A 84 -0.20 -7.18 2.45
CA LEU A 84 -0.98 -7.28 1.21
C LEU A 84 -0.11 -7.75 0.03
N ALA A 85 1.07 -7.17 -0.16
CA ALA A 85 1.98 -7.57 -1.23
C ALA A 85 2.46 -9.03 -1.06
N LEU A 86 2.79 -9.45 0.16
CA LEU A 86 3.16 -10.83 0.49
C LEU A 86 2.01 -11.81 0.27
N TYR A 87 0.80 -11.44 0.67
CA TYR A 87 -0.40 -12.23 0.42
C TYR A 87 -0.60 -12.48 -1.08
N ARG A 88 -0.48 -11.41 -1.88
CA ARG A 88 -0.63 -11.46 -3.33
C ARG A 88 0.52 -12.20 -4.04
N SER A 89 1.72 -12.22 -3.45
CA SER A 89 2.83 -13.06 -3.92
C SER A 89 2.71 -14.53 -3.50
N GLY A 90 1.73 -14.89 -2.67
CA GLY A 90 1.49 -16.25 -2.17
C GLY A 90 2.16 -16.58 -0.84
N ASP A 91 2.92 -15.66 -0.24
CA ASP A 91 3.52 -15.83 1.08
C ASP A 91 2.51 -15.50 2.19
N ARG A 92 1.51 -16.38 2.30
CA ARG A 92 0.38 -16.23 3.22
C ARG A 92 0.81 -16.32 4.69
N THR A 93 1.89 -17.04 4.98
CA THR A 93 2.42 -17.19 6.34
C THR A 93 3.01 -15.87 6.82
N ALA A 94 3.93 -15.28 6.06
CA ALA A 94 4.54 -14.00 6.43
C ALA A 94 3.50 -12.87 6.46
N ALA A 95 2.56 -12.86 5.51
CA ALA A 95 1.46 -11.89 5.51
C ALA A 95 0.64 -11.96 6.81
N ARG A 96 0.26 -13.17 7.25
CA ARG A 96 -0.52 -13.38 8.47
C ARG A 96 0.22 -12.95 9.73
N GLU A 97 1.51 -13.25 9.84
CA GLU A 97 2.33 -12.84 10.99
C GLU A 97 2.36 -11.33 11.13
N ILE A 98 2.66 -10.61 10.03
CA ILE A 98 2.70 -9.15 10.02
C ILE A 98 1.34 -8.55 10.37
N LEU A 99 0.23 -9.06 9.80
CA LEU A 99 -1.09 -8.50 10.07
C LEU A 99 -1.51 -8.68 11.53
N ARG A 100 -1.10 -9.78 12.19
CA ARG A 100 -1.35 -10.00 13.61
C ARG A 100 -0.59 -8.99 14.47
N GLU A 101 0.64 -8.67 14.11
CA GLU A 101 1.42 -7.62 14.78
C GLU A 101 0.73 -6.26 14.61
N VAL A 102 0.34 -5.89 13.39
CA VAL A 102 -0.38 -4.64 13.12
C VAL A 102 -1.68 -4.56 13.93
N MET A 103 -2.44 -5.65 14.05
CA MET A 103 -3.65 -5.65 14.87
C MET A 103 -3.39 -5.46 16.37
N GLN A 104 -2.20 -5.80 16.87
CA GLN A 104 -1.81 -5.59 18.26
C GLN A 104 -1.37 -4.14 18.51
N THR A 105 -0.78 -3.47 17.52
CA THR A 105 -0.17 -2.13 17.66
C THR A 105 -1.07 -0.99 17.18
N ALA A 106 -1.94 -1.25 16.18
CA ALA A 106 -2.72 -0.21 15.48
C ALA A 106 -3.96 0.29 16.25
N GLY A 107 -4.49 -0.49 17.20
CA GLY A 107 -5.72 -0.13 17.92
C GLY A 107 -6.93 0.03 16.97
N GLU A 108 -7.67 1.14 17.08
CA GLU A 108 -8.81 1.48 16.21
C GLU A 108 -8.46 2.36 14.99
N ARG A 109 -7.16 2.56 14.69
CA ARG A 109 -6.75 3.35 13.53
C ARG A 109 -7.23 2.72 12.21
N PRO A 110 -7.42 3.51 11.13
CA PRO A 110 -7.82 2.98 9.81
C PRO A 110 -6.92 1.84 9.29
N ASP A 111 -5.64 1.85 9.66
CA ASP A 111 -4.65 0.82 9.34
C ASP A 111 -5.08 -0.57 9.86
N ALA A 112 -5.75 -0.58 11.02
CA ALA A 112 -6.29 -1.79 11.63
C ALA A 112 -7.50 -2.35 10.86
N ALA A 113 -8.24 -1.53 10.10
CA ALA A 113 -9.35 -2.00 9.28
C ALA A 113 -8.86 -2.82 8.08
N LEU A 114 -7.89 -2.28 7.33
CA LEU A 114 -7.22 -3.01 6.24
C LEU A 114 -6.58 -4.30 6.76
N ALA A 115 -5.88 -4.22 7.90
CA ALA A 115 -5.22 -5.39 8.47
C ALA A 115 -6.22 -6.49 8.88
N ARG A 116 -7.36 -6.10 9.47
CA ARG A 116 -8.43 -7.00 9.87
C ARG A 116 -9.11 -7.67 8.68
N GLU A 117 -9.44 -6.91 7.64
CA GLU A 117 -10.05 -7.46 6.42
C GLU A 117 -9.16 -8.52 5.77
N LEU A 118 -7.87 -8.23 5.64
CA LEU A 118 -6.91 -9.17 5.06
C LEU A 118 -6.71 -10.43 5.92
N LEU A 119 -6.74 -10.30 7.24
CA LEU A 119 -6.68 -11.46 8.15
C LEU A 119 -7.91 -12.35 8.03
N VAL A 120 -9.11 -11.78 7.94
CA VAL A 120 -10.35 -12.54 7.74
C VAL A 120 -10.29 -13.34 6.44
N GLU A 121 -9.82 -12.72 5.35
CA GLU A 121 -9.65 -13.42 4.07
C GLU A 121 -8.63 -14.56 4.15
N LEU A 122 -7.49 -14.30 4.79
CA LEU A 122 -6.43 -15.30 5.00
C LEU A 122 -6.91 -16.49 5.83
N ASP A 123 -7.65 -16.23 6.91
CA ASP A 123 -8.13 -17.24 7.85
C ASP A 123 -9.28 -18.05 7.26
N GLY A 124 -10.20 -17.41 6.53
CA GLY A 124 -11.26 -18.10 5.78
C GLY A 124 -10.73 -18.97 4.64
N ALA A 125 -9.60 -18.60 4.02
CA ALA A 125 -8.95 -19.43 3.01
C ALA A 125 -8.12 -20.59 3.60
N THR A 126 -7.96 -20.67 4.93
CA THR A 126 -7.30 -21.76 5.64
C THR A 126 -8.25 -22.75 6.30
N GLU A 127 -9.56 -22.50 6.33
CA GLU A 127 -10.50 -23.58 6.66
C GLU A 127 -10.50 -24.60 5.51
N PRO A 128 -10.04 -25.84 5.71
CA PRO A 128 -10.41 -26.89 4.79
C PRO A 128 -11.93 -27.00 4.90
N MET A 129 -12.65 -27.01 3.78
CA MET A 129 -14.03 -27.52 3.72
C MET A 129 -14.00 -29.01 4.10
N LEU A 130 -13.81 -29.30 5.39
CA LEU A 130 -13.95 -30.62 5.98
C LEU A 130 -15.42 -30.77 6.39
N ARG A 131 -16.18 -31.29 5.43
CA ARG A 131 -17.45 -32.03 5.55
C ARG A 131 -18.65 -31.31 6.14
#